data_AF-A0A171KV76-F1
#
_entry.id   AF-A0A171KV76-F1
#
_cell.length_a   1.000
_cell.length_b   1.000
_cell.length_c   1.000
_cell.angle_alpha   90.00
_cell.angle_beta   90.00
_cell.angle_gamma   90.00
#
_symmetry.space_group_name_H-M   'P 1'
#
loop_
_entity.id
_entity.type
_entity.pdbx_description
1 polymer ?
#
loop_
_entity_poly.entity_id
_entity_poly.type
_entity_poly.pdbx_seq_one_letter_code
_entity_poly.pdbx_strand_id
1 'polypeptide(L)'
;MSSPSLPSRQRPQQEREQLDLFRALPGDMAPRDAQDLMAYPFFSLAKSRRTAPIDFRSGNITIRVEGTQEHGIATIWDADILIWAASQIVEAKDAGLPTSRLMRATPYEILRFIGRGTGSRDYQRLK
;
A
#
# COMPACT_ATOMS: atom_id res chain seq x y z
N MET A 1 46.03 -38.16 -39.61
CA MET A 1 45.82 -38.38 -38.16
C MET A 1 44.82 -37.31 -37.73
N SER A 2 43.50 -37.51 -37.87
CA SER A 2 42.59 -38.36 -37.06
C SER A 2 42.38 -37.82 -35.64
N SER A 3 41.37 -36.94 -35.49
CA SER A 3 40.29 -36.76 -34.46
C SER A 3 40.57 -37.06 -32.96
N PRO A 4 39.86 -36.43 -31.96
CA PRO A 4 38.42 -36.13 -32.01
C PRO A 4 37.89 -34.85 -31.34
N SER A 5 36.61 -34.61 -31.65
CA SER A 5 35.64 -33.61 -31.20
C SER A 5 35.06 -33.87 -29.80
N LEU A 6 34.69 -32.80 -29.08
CA LEU A 6 33.56 -32.80 -28.11
C LEU A 6 32.88 -31.41 -28.05
N PRO A 7 31.57 -31.34 -27.73
CA PRO A 7 30.70 -30.21 -28.05
C PRO A 7 30.35 -29.33 -26.84
N SER A 8 29.54 -28.30 -27.14
CA SER A 8 28.63 -27.57 -26.24
C SER A 8 29.18 -26.34 -25.50
N ARG A 9 28.72 -25.17 -25.95
CA ARG A 9 27.62 -24.49 -25.27
C ARG A 9 26.98 -23.48 -26.23
N GLN A 10 25.82 -23.84 -26.77
CA GLN A 10 24.81 -22.84 -27.08
C GLN A 10 24.61 -22.05 -25.78
N ARG A 11 24.93 -20.75 -25.79
CA ARG A 11 24.43 -19.84 -24.76
C ARG A 11 22.96 -19.58 -25.12
N PRO A 12 21.99 -20.03 -24.32
CA PRO A 12 20.61 -19.68 -24.57
C PRO A 12 20.44 -18.17 -24.34
N GLN A 13 20.02 -17.50 -25.41
CA GLN A 13 19.02 -16.43 -25.43
C GLN A 13 19.21 -15.28 -24.43
N GLN A 14 19.66 -14.15 -24.99
CA GLN A 14 19.57 -12.79 -24.45
C GLN A 14 18.09 -12.37 -24.22
N GLU A 15 17.36 -13.07 -23.35
CA GLU A 15 15.97 -12.74 -23.00
C GLU A 15 15.82 -12.24 -21.56
N ARG A 16 16.94 -11.99 -20.88
CA ARG A 16 16.97 -11.25 -19.61
C ARG A 16 18.08 -10.21 -19.69
N GLU A 17 17.91 -9.21 -20.55
CA GLU A 17 18.54 -7.92 -20.26
C GLU A 17 17.99 -7.49 -18.90
N GLN A 18 18.86 -7.56 -17.89
CA GLN A 18 18.58 -7.01 -16.59
C GLN A 18 18.40 -5.50 -16.81
N LEU A 19 17.15 -5.04 -16.76
CA LEU A 19 16.83 -3.62 -16.81
C LEU A 19 17.60 -2.89 -15.71
N ASP A 20 18.08 -1.70 -16.01
CA ASP A 20 18.77 -0.87 -15.03
C ASP A 20 17.94 -0.77 -13.75
N LEU A 21 18.62 -0.96 -12.61
CA LEU A 21 18.00 -0.86 -11.30
C LEU A 21 17.33 0.51 -11.17
N PHE A 22 16.01 0.49 -10.99
CA PHE A 22 15.22 1.70 -10.74
C PHE A 22 15.73 2.36 -9.47
N ARG A 23 16.38 3.53 -9.63
CA ARG A 23 16.73 4.39 -8.51
C ARG A 23 15.52 5.27 -8.23
N ALA A 24 14.81 4.96 -7.15
CA ALA A 24 13.70 5.78 -6.68
C ALA A 24 14.17 7.23 -6.55
N LEU A 25 13.48 8.16 -7.22
CA LEU A 25 13.75 9.59 -7.09
C LEU A 25 13.39 10.02 -5.66
N PRO A 26 14.29 10.69 -4.92
CA PRO A 26 14.00 11.18 -3.59
C PRO A 26 13.14 12.45 -3.73
N GLY A 27 11.83 12.29 -3.81
CA GLY A 27 10.92 13.28 -3.24
C GLY A 27 10.77 12.95 -1.76
N ASP A 28 10.61 13.95 -0.89
CA ASP A 28 10.30 13.77 0.54
C ASP A 28 8.88 13.18 0.71
N MET A 29 8.69 11.97 0.21
CA MET A 29 7.86 11.03 0.91
C MET A 29 8.64 10.79 2.20
N ALA A 30 8.14 11.29 3.32
CA ALA A 30 8.48 10.68 4.59
C ALA A 30 7.60 9.43 4.68
N PRO A 31 8.06 8.22 4.29
CA PRO A 31 7.45 7.01 4.78
C PRO A 31 7.80 6.98 6.27
N ARG A 32 7.13 7.81 7.07
CA ARG A 32 6.92 7.43 8.46
C ARG A 32 5.87 6.36 8.38
N ASP A 33 6.39 5.18 8.08
CA ASP A 33 5.73 3.91 8.13
C ASP A 33 4.79 3.99 9.33
N ALA A 34 3.50 3.83 9.08
CA ALA A 34 2.61 3.44 10.14
C ALA A 34 2.99 1.99 10.47
N GLN A 35 4.19 1.80 11.03
CA GLN A 35 4.82 0.52 11.28
C GLN A 35 3.89 -0.30 12.16
N ASP A 36 3.16 0.35 13.06
CA ASP A 36 2.09 -0.26 13.85
C ASP A 36 0.90 -0.74 13.01
N LEU A 37 0.47 0.01 11.99
CA LEU A 37 -0.56 -0.43 11.05
C LEU A 37 -0.11 -1.63 10.21
N MET A 38 1.21 -1.77 9.99
CA MET A 38 1.79 -2.92 9.29
C MET A 38 2.14 -4.09 10.23
N ALA A 39 2.41 -3.81 11.50
CA ALA A 39 2.82 -4.80 12.50
C ALA A 39 1.62 -5.50 13.16
N TYR A 40 0.46 -4.83 13.18
CA TYR A 40 -0.73 -5.33 13.83
C TYR A 40 -1.94 -5.35 12.89
N PRO A 41 -2.87 -6.30 13.09
CA PRO A 41 -3.98 -6.51 12.16
C PRO A 41 -5.15 -5.55 12.44
N PHE A 42 -4.94 -4.24 12.24
CA PHE A 42 -5.99 -3.22 12.38
C PHE A 42 -7.02 -3.26 11.24
N PHE A 43 -6.65 -3.83 10.10
CA PHE A 43 -7.49 -3.87 8.91
C PHE A 43 -7.77 -5.30 8.46
N SER A 44 -8.95 -5.50 7.88
CA SER A 44 -9.31 -6.72 7.19
C SER A 44 -8.56 -6.83 5.86
N LEU A 45 -7.87 -7.96 5.66
CA LEU A 45 -7.28 -8.33 4.36
C LEU A 45 -8.28 -9.08 3.45
N ALA A 46 -9.50 -9.32 3.92
CA ALA A 46 -10.52 -10.01 3.14
C ALA A 46 -10.97 -9.15 1.95
N LYS A 47 -11.23 -9.81 0.82
CA LYS A 47 -11.81 -9.17 -0.37
C LYS A 47 -13.31 -8.88 -0.22
N SER A 48 -13.96 -9.52 0.75
CA SER A 48 -15.36 -9.37 1.09
C SER A 48 -15.53 -8.71 2.46
N ARG A 49 -16.74 -8.19 2.71
CA ARG A 49 -17.11 -7.59 4.00
C ARG A 49 -16.88 -8.60 5.12
N ARG A 50 -16.07 -8.22 6.11
CA ARG A 50 -15.84 -9.00 7.33
C ARG A 50 -16.53 -8.32 8.50
N THR A 51 -17.47 -8.99 9.14
CA THR A 51 -18.12 -8.54 10.39
C THR A 51 -17.61 -9.29 11.61
N ALA A 52 -17.03 -10.47 11.42
CA ALA A 52 -16.40 -11.24 12.49
C ALA A 52 -15.17 -10.49 13.02
N PRO A 53 -15.08 -10.24 14.35
CA PRO A 53 -13.96 -9.52 14.96
C PRO A 53 -12.58 -10.10 14.61
N ILE A 54 -11.56 -9.26 14.69
CA ILE A 54 -10.16 -9.70 14.76
C ILE A 54 -9.77 -9.68 16.24
N ASP A 55 -9.45 -10.84 16.80
CA ASP A 55 -8.83 -10.96 18.12
C ASP A 55 -7.37 -11.37 17.93
N PHE A 56 -6.46 -10.43 18.13
CA PHE A 56 -5.02 -10.64 18.03
C PHE A 56 -4.38 -10.61 19.40
N ARG A 57 -3.49 -11.58 19.68
CA ARG A 57 -2.69 -11.65 20.90
C ARG A 57 -1.25 -12.02 20.55
N SER A 58 -0.29 -11.22 21.00
CA SER A 58 1.14 -11.50 20.86
C SER A 58 1.92 -10.88 22.02
N GLY A 59 2.63 -11.71 22.80
CA GLY A 59 3.28 -11.27 24.03
C GLY A 59 2.30 -10.57 24.98
N ASN A 60 2.62 -9.33 25.36
CA ASN A 60 1.78 -8.50 26.23
C ASN A 60 0.77 -7.63 25.45
N ILE A 61 0.65 -7.83 24.14
CA ILE A 61 -0.19 -7.01 23.26
C ILE A 61 -1.45 -7.79 22.92
N THR A 62 -2.60 -7.17 23.17
CA THR A 62 -3.91 -7.68 22.78
C THR A 62 -4.63 -6.60 21.98
N ILE A 63 -5.13 -6.94 20.80
CA ILE A 63 -5.84 -6.03 19.90
C ILE A 63 -7.15 -6.70 19.51
N ARG A 64 -8.25 -5.96 19.67
CA ARG A 64 -9.57 -6.37 19.20
C ARG A 64 -10.08 -5.34 18.21
N VAL A 65 -10.39 -5.79 17.00
CA VAL A 65 -10.96 -4.95 15.94
C VAL A 65 -12.35 -5.45 15.61
N GLU A 66 -13.31 -4.55 15.72
CA GLU A 66 -14.71 -4.83 15.45
C GLU A 66 -15.22 -3.90 14.36
N GLY A 67 -16.14 -4.43 13.55
CA GLY A 67 -16.83 -3.69 12.51
C GLY A 67 -18.31 -3.62 12.81
N THR A 68 -19.00 -2.67 12.18
CA THR A 68 -20.47 -2.62 12.25
C THR A 68 -21.10 -3.66 11.32
N GLN A 69 -22.37 -3.99 11.51
CA GLN A 69 -23.07 -4.89 10.57
C GLN A 69 -23.18 -4.29 9.16
N GLU A 70 -23.36 -2.98 9.08
CA GLU A 70 -23.51 -2.24 7.83
C GLU A 70 -22.20 -2.17 7.04
N HIS A 71 -21.09 -1.83 7.70
CA HIS A 71 -19.83 -1.51 7.04
C HIS A 71 -18.79 -2.64 7.15
N GLY A 72 -18.88 -3.48 8.17
CA GLY A 72 -17.83 -4.44 8.51
C GLY A 72 -16.58 -3.77 9.08
N ILE A 73 -15.50 -4.54 9.16
CA ILE A 73 -14.18 -4.06 9.57
C ILE A 73 -13.53 -3.35 8.38
N ALA A 74 -12.93 -2.18 8.65
CA ALA A 74 -12.13 -1.43 7.70
C ALA A 74 -11.07 -2.34 7.04
N THR A 75 -10.93 -2.22 5.73
CA THR A 75 -10.03 -3.03 4.92
C THR A 75 -8.69 -2.32 4.71
N ILE A 76 -7.71 -3.03 4.15
CA ILE A 76 -6.43 -2.42 3.76
C ILE A 76 -6.59 -1.25 2.77
N TRP A 77 -7.71 -1.17 2.05
CA TRP A 77 -8.02 -0.04 1.17
C TRP A 77 -8.34 1.23 1.96
N ASP A 78 -8.94 1.09 3.14
CA ASP A 78 -9.21 2.22 4.02
C ASP A 78 -7.90 2.74 4.66
N ALA A 79 -6.90 1.86 4.81
CA ALA A 79 -5.56 2.26 5.26
C ALA A 79 -4.88 3.20 4.26
N ASP A 80 -5.05 2.99 2.95
CA ASP A 80 -4.53 3.88 1.89
C ASP A 80 -5.06 5.31 2.08
N ILE A 81 -6.32 5.47 2.50
CA ILE A 81 -6.94 6.78 2.77
C ILE A 81 -6.28 7.46 3.99
N LEU A 82 -5.99 6.70 5.05
CA LEU A 82 -5.32 7.24 6.24
C LEU A 82 -3.90 7.69 5.91
N ILE A 83 -3.18 6.93 5.08
CA ILE A 83 -1.84 7.30 4.60
C ILE A 83 -1.90 8.61 3.81
N TRP A 84 -2.86 8.74 2.89
CA TRP A 84 -3.09 9.99 2.17
C TRP A 84 -3.39 11.15 3.13
N ALA A 85 -4.34 10.99 4.05
CA ALA A 85 -4.75 12.04 4.97
C ALA A 85 -3.59 12.51 5.87
N ALA A 86 -2.83 11.56 6.42
CA ALA A 86 -1.65 11.85 7.23
C ALA A 86 -0.60 12.61 6.42
N SER A 87 -0.38 12.23 5.15
CA SER A 87 0.57 12.90 4.26
C SER A 87 0.22 14.37 4.07
N GLN A 88 -1.06 14.70 3.83
CA GLN A 88 -1.49 16.11 3.70
C GLN A 88 -1.32 16.91 5.00
N ILE A 89 -1.57 16.29 6.16
CA ILE A 89 -1.40 16.96 7.47
C ILE A 89 0.08 17.26 7.74
N VAL A 90 0.96 16.29 7.44
CA VAL A 90 2.41 16.44 7.58
C VAL A 90 2.92 17.53 6.64
N GLU A 91 2.54 17.49 5.37
CA GLU A 91 2.94 18.49 4.38
C GLU A 91 2.48 19.90 4.76
N ALA A 92 1.23 20.06 5.21
CA ALA A 92 0.73 21.35 5.70
C ALA A 92 1.53 21.86 6.90
N LYS A 93 1.87 20.97 7.84
CA LYS A 93 2.69 21.33 9.01
C LYS A 93 4.10 21.74 8.61
N ASP A 94 4.73 21.00 7.71
CA ASP A 94 6.10 21.28 7.23
C ASP A 94 6.15 22.60 6.44
N ALA A 95 5.06 22.94 5.74
CA ALA A 95 4.88 24.25 5.09
C ALA A 95 4.50 25.39 6.06
N GLY A 96 4.38 25.12 7.37
CA GLY A 96 3.98 26.11 8.37
C GLY A 96 2.52 26.56 8.28
N LEU A 97 1.66 25.80 7.59
CA LEU A 97 0.24 26.08 7.45
C LEU A 97 -0.56 25.54 8.66
N PRO A 98 -1.66 26.19 9.06
CA PRO A 98 -2.53 25.67 10.11
C PRO A 98 -3.25 24.41 9.65
N THR A 99 -3.19 23.35 10.47
CA THR A 99 -3.91 22.09 10.22
C THR A 99 -5.32 22.13 10.80
N SER A 100 -6.26 21.39 10.20
CA SER A 100 -7.65 21.27 10.65
C SER A 100 -8.07 19.81 10.81
N ARG A 101 -9.08 19.56 11.65
CA ARG A 101 -9.76 18.25 11.73
C ARG A 101 -10.68 18.00 10.53
N LEU A 102 -10.96 19.03 9.73
CA LEU A 102 -11.74 18.95 8.49
C LEU A 102 -10.80 19.00 7.30
N MET A 103 -10.89 18.00 6.43
CA MET A 103 -10.14 17.92 5.18
C MET A 103 -11.13 17.94 4.02
N ARG A 104 -10.81 18.71 2.98
CA ARG A 104 -11.53 18.71 1.71
C ARG A 104 -10.63 18.07 0.66
N ALA A 105 -11.16 17.08 -0.03
CA ALA A 105 -10.49 16.45 -1.15
C ALA A 105 -11.51 15.92 -2.15
N THR A 106 -11.08 15.82 -3.39
CA THR A 106 -11.81 15.09 -4.43
C THR A 106 -11.39 13.62 -4.42
N PRO A 107 -12.30 12.68 -4.72
CA PRO A 107 -11.95 11.28 -4.91
C PRO A 107 -10.78 11.06 -5.89
N TYR A 108 -10.70 11.90 -6.92
CA TYR A 108 -9.64 11.86 -7.92
C TYR A 108 -8.25 12.11 -7.31
N GLU A 109 -8.11 13.13 -6.45
CA GLU A 109 -6.84 13.46 -5.78
C GLU A 109 -6.37 12.31 -4.89
N ILE A 110 -7.29 11.73 -4.13
CA ILE A 110 -6.99 10.58 -3.25
C ILE A 110 -6.51 9.41 -4.10
N LEU A 111 -7.31 8.98 -5.08
CA LEU A 111 -7.00 7.82 -5.94
C LEU A 111 -5.67 7.97 -6.67
N ARG A 112 -5.38 9.17 -7.18
CA ARG A 112 -4.12 9.46 -7.86
C ARG A 112 -2.93 9.35 -6.90
N PHE A 113 -3.05 9.89 -5.69
CA PHE A 113 -1.99 9.87 -4.69
C PHE A 113 -1.63 8.44 -4.29
N ILE A 114 -2.64 7.61 -4.03
CA ILE A 114 -2.43 6.21 -3.63
C ILE A 114 -2.10 5.27 -4.81
N GLY A 115 -1.90 5.82 -6.02
CA GLY A 115 -1.51 5.05 -7.20
C GLY A 115 -2.59 4.11 -7.76
N ARG A 116 -3.88 4.40 -7.53
CA ARG A 116 -5.01 3.60 -8.01
C ARG A 116 -5.53 4.11 -9.35
N GLY A 117 -6.27 3.23 -10.04
CA GLY A 117 -6.98 3.61 -11.26
C GLY A 117 -8.09 4.62 -10.99
N THR A 118 -8.50 5.32 -12.05
CA THR A 118 -9.63 6.25 -12.02
C THR A 118 -10.88 5.66 -12.69
N GLY A 119 -11.01 4.33 -12.65
CA GLY A 119 -12.16 3.62 -13.21
C GLY A 119 -13.35 3.62 -12.25
N SER A 120 -14.55 3.39 -12.78
CA SER A 120 -15.81 3.40 -11.99
C SER A 120 -15.74 2.53 -10.73
N ARG A 121 -15.07 1.38 -10.80
CA ARG A 121 -14.88 0.46 -9.67
C ARG A 121 -14.08 1.08 -8.52
N ASP A 122 -13.02 1.82 -8.82
CA ASP A 122 -12.15 2.41 -7.80
C ASP A 122 -12.84 3.58 -7.11
N TYR A 123 -13.63 4.37 -7.86
CA TYR A 123 -14.51 5.37 -7.29
C TYR A 123 -15.60 4.76 -6.39
N GLN A 124 -16.21 3.65 -6.80
CA GLN A 124 -17.21 2.95 -5.99
C GLN A 124 -16.63 2.41 -4.69
N ARG A 125 -15.35 2.04 -4.66
CA ARG A 125 -14.66 1.56 -3.45
C ARG A 125 -14.30 2.65 -2.46
N LEU A 126 -14.26 3.91 -2.89
CA LEU A 126 -14.02 5.06 -2.02
C LEU A 126 -15.32 5.60 -1.39
N LYS A 127 -16.48 5.16 -1.86
CA LYS A 127 -17.80 5.63 -1.41
C LYS A 127 -18.35 4.75 -0.30
#